data_AF-A0A1B6C459-F1
#
_entry.id   AF-A0A1B6C459-F1
#
_cell.length_a   1.000
_cell.length_b   1.000
_cell.length_c   1.000
_cell.angle_alpha   90.00
_cell.angle_beta   90.00
_cell.angle_gamma   90.00
#
_symmetry.space_group_name_H-M   'P 1'
#
loop_
_entity.id
_entity.type
_entity.pdbx_description
1 polymer ?
#
loop_
_entity_poly.entity_id
_entity_poly.type
_entity_poly.pdbx_seq_one_letter_code
_entity_poly.pdbx_strand_id
1 'polypeptide(L)'
;MTDEGVQHILTNVGKFKVRHPRTFMREPKKYKSSLPSTEVPHPGISYNPSYTDHQNLLNEVAEKEIKQLKEEEHLKRTTTDLFSKVTADEKMDTWLTEMSSCLQPDDADDQDIDGDYRAINPPTSFDKKKTLKQRRKLKESKALELQRKMLQIEKKKVSDLYKLKLLTQELDKKDQKSARLQENRAQRKISMVNRTKRLNRNKFEEPDLVFKRKHEITGNLRSLEPEGNILLDRFYSMQRRNILPPTVKQNKTKKAKVKRYIKPGFRIDAAV
;
A
#
# COMPACT_ATOMS: atom_id res chain seq x y z
N MET A 1 -38.41 -73.82 11.82
CA MET A 1 -39.30 -72.94 12.60
C MET A 1 -39.22 -71.58 11.94
N THR A 2 -40.35 -71.20 11.37
CA THR A 2 -40.62 -69.98 10.60
C THR A 2 -40.16 -68.73 11.33
N ASP A 3 -39.35 -67.91 10.67
CA ASP A 3 -39.35 -66.46 10.91
C ASP A 3 -39.62 -65.77 9.58
N GLU A 4 -40.84 -66.02 9.08
CA GLU A 4 -41.48 -65.17 8.11
C GLU A 4 -41.85 -63.87 8.82
N GLY A 5 -41.14 -62.79 8.49
CA GLY A 5 -41.72 -61.46 8.60
C GLY A 5 -40.90 -60.44 9.37
N VAL A 6 -39.85 -59.90 8.74
CA VAL A 6 -39.66 -58.44 8.70
C VAL A 6 -39.03 -58.06 7.35
N GLN A 7 -39.85 -57.89 6.31
CA GLN A 7 -39.41 -57.11 5.15
C GLN A 7 -39.35 -55.64 5.58
N HIS A 8 -38.15 -55.15 5.84
CA HIS A 8 -37.90 -53.78 6.27
C HIS A 8 -38.23 -52.79 5.14
N ILE A 9 -39.30 -52.00 5.28
CA ILE A 9 -39.77 -51.04 4.27
C ILE A 9 -39.11 -49.65 4.40
N LEU A 10 -37.94 -49.55 5.04
CA LEU A 10 -37.33 -48.24 5.26
C LEU A 10 -36.60 -47.76 4.00
N THR A 11 -37.31 -47.01 3.16
CA THR A 11 -36.68 -46.09 2.22
C THR A 11 -35.94 -45.00 3.01
N ASN A 12 -34.65 -44.80 2.76
CA ASN A 12 -33.73 -43.83 3.42
C ASN A 12 -33.02 -44.26 4.73
N VAL A 13 -32.66 -45.53 4.93
CA VAL A 13 -31.64 -45.93 5.95
C VAL A 13 -30.18 -45.70 5.50
N GLY A 14 -29.96 -45.14 4.31
CA GLY A 14 -28.63 -44.73 3.86
C GLY A 14 -28.18 -43.47 4.60
N LYS A 15 -27.05 -43.53 5.32
CA LYS A 15 -26.37 -42.32 5.82
C LYS A 15 -26.27 -41.31 4.68
N PHE A 16 -26.81 -40.10 4.86
CA PHE A 16 -26.64 -39.02 3.89
C PHE A 16 -25.14 -38.81 3.66
N LYS A 17 -24.63 -39.25 2.50
CA LYS A 17 -23.26 -38.94 2.08
C LYS A 17 -23.23 -37.49 1.65
N VAL A 18 -23.07 -36.58 2.62
CA VAL A 18 -22.88 -35.15 2.35
C VAL A 18 -21.58 -34.99 1.57
N ARG A 19 -21.71 -34.78 0.26
CA ARG A 19 -20.57 -34.48 -0.61
C ARG A 19 -20.19 -33.02 -0.40
N HIS A 20 -19.08 -32.79 0.30
CA HIS A 20 -18.54 -31.44 0.45
C HIS A 20 -18.06 -30.92 -0.92
N PRO A 21 -18.23 -29.62 -1.21
CA PRO A 21 -17.71 -29.04 -2.43
C PRO A 21 -16.18 -29.15 -2.45
N ARG A 22 -15.60 -29.41 -3.63
CA ARG A 22 -14.15 -29.56 -3.81
C ARG A 22 -13.36 -28.34 -3.32
N THR A 23 -13.98 -27.16 -3.28
CA THR A 23 -13.40 -25.92 -2.76
C THR A 23 -13.20 -25.94 -1.25
N PHE A 24 -14.03 -26.66 -0.48
CA PHE A 24 -13.90 -26.76 0.97
C PHE A 24 -12.67 -27.60 1.38
N MET A 25 -12.37 -28.65 0.61
CA MET A 25 -11.19 -29.50 0.80
C MET A 25 -9.90 -28.84 0.29
N ARG A 26 -10.00 -27.80 -0.56
CA ARG A 26 -8.84 -27.07 -1.05
C ARG A 26 -8.46 -25.99 -0.04
N GLU A 27 -7.30 -26.15 0.58
CA GLU A 27 -6.77 -25.11 1.45
C GLU A 27 -6.63 -23.77 0.70
N PRO A 28 -6.98 -22.64 1.34
CA PRO A 28 -6.89 -21.33 0.72
C PRO A 28 -5.42 -20.92 0.54
N LYS A 29 -4.83 -21.28 -0.62
CA LYS A 29 -3.45 -20.93 -1.00
C LYS A 29 -3.14 -19.43 -0.86
N LYS A 30 -4.16 -18.59 -1.07
CA LYS A 30 -4.02 -17.13 -1.03
C LYS A 30 -3.79 -16.58 0.38
N TYR A 31 -4.30 -17.23 1.41
CA TYR A 31 -4.30 -16.67 2.77
C TYR A 31 -3.43 -17.46 3.74
N LYS A 32 -3.10 -18.73 3.47
CA LYS A 32 -2.20 -19.51 4.33
C LYS A 32 -0.85 -18.80 4.53
N SER A 33 -0.36 -18.87 5.77
CA SER A 33 1.00 -18.50 6.17
C SER A 33 1.78 -19.79 6.47
N SER A 34 3.11 -19.74 6.36
CA SER A 34 3.97 -20.87 6.72
C SER A 34 4.38 -20.89 8.20
N LEU A 35 3.77 -20.02 9.02
CA LEU A 35 4.11 -19.87 10.43
C LEU A 35 3.59 -21.07 11.26
N PRO A 36 4.34 -21.50 12.30
CA PRO A 36 3.87 -22.54 13.21
C PRO A 36 2.64 -22.08 13.99
N SER A 37 1.86 -23.03 14.49
CA SER A 37 0.65 -22.71 15.27
C SER A 37 0.96 -22.06 16.62
N THR A 38 2.12 -22.37 17.18
CA THR A 38 2.63 -21.82 18.43
C THR A 38 4.01 -21.29 18.14
N GLU A 39 4.27 -20.05 18.52
CA GLU A 39 5.60 -19.46 18.40
C GLU A 39 6.41 -19.80 19.64
N VAL A 40 7.71 -19.93 19.46
CA VAL A 40 8.63 -20.17 20.58
C VAL A 40 8.87 -18.81 21.26
N PRO A 41 8.64 -18.69 22.58
CA PRO A 41 8.90 -17.44 23.28
C PRO A 41 10.39 -17.13 23.35
N HIS A 42 10.73 -15.86 23.55
CA HIS A 42 12.12 -15.43 23.74
C HIS A 42 12.70 -16.08 25.02
N PRO A 43 13.95 -16.59 25.02
CA PRO A 43 14.54 -17.28 26.18
C PRO A 43 14.59 -16.41 27.44
N GLY A 44 14.76 -15.10 27.29
CA GLY A 44 14.73 -14.12 28.38
C GLY A 44 13.41 -14.00 29.15
N ILE A 45 12.32 -14.58 28.64
CA ILE A 45 11.01 -14.66 29.33
C ILE A 45 10.98 -15.83 30.34
N SER A 46 11.95 -16.74 30.24
CA SER A 46 12.06 -17.86 31.17
C SER A 46 12.09 -17.37 32.60
N TYR A 47 11.53 -18.19 33.48
CA TYR A 47 11.45 -17.92 34.90
C TYR A 47 12.83 -17.68 35.56
N ASN A 48 13.87 -18.38 35.10
CA ASN A 48 15.27 -18.17 35.50
C ASN A 48 16.14 -18.01 34.23
N PRO A 49 16.15 -16.82 33.60
CA PRO A 49 16.83 -16.60 32.33
C PRO A 49 18.34 -16.39 32.54
N SER A 50 19.15 -16.68 31.52
CA SER A 50 20.54 -16.22 31.48
C SER A 50 20.57 -14.69 31.48
N TYR A 51 21.59 -14.11 32.09
CA TYR A 51 21.78 -12.65 32.11
C TYR A 51 21.79 -12.07 30.69
N THR A 52 22.49 -12.71 29.76
CA THR A 52 22.58 -12.29 28.35
C THR A 52 21.20 -12.28 27.68
N ASP A 53 20.42 -13.32 27.89
CA ASP A 53 19.13 -13.50 27.22
C ASP A 53 18.08 -12.54 27.79
N HIS A 54 18.13 -12.27 29.09
CA HIS A 54 17.27 -11.27 29.73
C HIS A 54 17.62 -9.85 29.25
N GLN A 55 18.91 -9.51 29.16
CA GLN A 55 19.32 -8.22 28.62
C GLN A 55 18.92 -8.04 27.16
N ASN A 56 19.06 -9.08 26.32
CA ASN A 56 18.64 -9.03 24.93
C ASN A 56 17.13 -8.76 24.82
N LEU A 57 16.31 -9.43 25.64
CA LEU A 57 14.87 -9.17 25.69
C LEU A 57 14.56 -7.72 26.11
N LEU A 58 15.22 -7.22 27.17
CA LEU A 58 15.03 -5.85 27.63
C LEU A 58 15.42 -4.82 26.57
N ASN A 59 16.50 -5.08 25.82
CA ASN A 59 16.92 -4.22 24.72
C ASN A 59 15.87 -4.19 23.60
N GLU A 60 15.33 -5.35 23.21
CA GLU A 60 14.26 -5.43 22.21
C GLU A 60 13.00 -4.65 22.63
N VAL A 61 12.63 -4.75 23.92
CA VAL A 61 11.51 -3.99 24.49
C VAL A 61 11.82 -2.50 24.48
N ALA A 62 12.99 -2.09 24.98
CA ALA A 62 13.40 -0.69 25.03
C ALA A 62 13.44 -0.05 23.64
N GLU A 63 13.91 -0.77 22.63
CA GLU A 63 13.88 -0.30 21.24
C GLU A 63 12.46 -0.07 20.71
N LYS A 64 11.49 -0.91 21.09
CA LYS A 64 10.08 -0.72 20.74
C LYS A 64 9.48 0.49 21.46
N GLU A 65 9.75 0.65 22.75
CA GLU A 65 9.27 1.80 23.54
C GLU A 65 9.86 3.12 23.03
N ILE A 66 11.16 3.17 22.71
CA ILE A 66 11.80 4.35 22.13
C ILE A 66 11.16 4.74 20.79
N LYS A 67 10.77 3.76 19.96
CA LYS A 67 10.06 4.03 18.70
C LYS A 67 8.69 4.65 18.96
N GLN A 68 7.92 4.12 19.91
CA GLN A 68 6.62 4.68 20.29
C GLN A 68 6.77 6.11 20.83
N LEU A 69 7.75 6.36 21.72
CA LEU A 69 8.02 7.71 22.23
C LEU A 69 8.36 8.70 21.11
N LYS A 70 9.20 8.31 20.16
CA LYS A 70 9.53 9.16 18.99
C LYS A 70 8.32 9.45 18.11
N GLU A 71 7.46 8.46 17.91
CA GLU A 71 6.20 8.64 17.16
C GLU A 71 5.26 9.60 17.89
N GLU A 72 5.13 9.47 19.21
CA GLU A 72 4.34 10.40 20.03
C GLU A 72 4.91 11.82 20.01
N GLU A 73 6.23 11.99 20.15
CA GLU A 73 6.90 13.29 20.05
C GLU A 73 6.69 13.92 18.67
N HIS A 74 6.80 13.12 17.60
CA HIS A 74 6.54 13.59 16.25
C HIS A 74 5.08 14.03 16.07
N LEU A 75 4.12 13.28 16.60
CA LEU A 75 2.70 13.63 16.58
C LEU A 75 2.42 14.90 17.39
N LYS A 76 3.03 15.05 18.57
CA LYS A 76 2.95 16.27 19.39
C LYS A 76 3.48 17.47 18.62
N ARG A 77 4.65 17.35 17.99
CA ARG A 77 5.26 18.41 17.19
C ARG A 77 4.41 18.82 15.98
N THR A 78 3.89 17.85 15.25
CA THR A 78 3.11 18.10 14.01
C THR A 78 1.68 18.52 14.27
N THR A 79 1.10 18.13 15.41
CA THR A 79 -0.28 18.45 15.77
C THR A 79 -0.33 19.58 16.78
N THR A 80 0.18 19.35 17.99
CA THR A 80 -0.03 20.29 19.10
C THR A 80 0.86 21.52 18.97
N ASP A 81 2.14 21.34 18.69
CA ASP A 81 3.12 22.44 18.71
C ASP A 81 3.04 23.31 17.44
N LEU A 82 2.59 22.74 16.33
CA LEU A 82 2.42 23.46 15.07
C LEU A 82 1.23 24.42 15.10
N PHE A 83 0.20 24.10 15.89
CA PHE A 83 -0.98 24.95 16.05
C PHE A 83 -0.88 25.72 17.37
N SER A 84 -0.29 26.92 17.31
CA SER A 84 -0.39 27.86 18.43
C SER A 84 -1.85 28.28 18.63
N LYS A 85 -2.30 28.33 19.87
CA LYS A 85 -3.62 28.87 20.19
C LYS A 85 -3.51 30.40 20.13
N VAL A 86 -3.90 30.97 19.00
CA VAL A 86 -3.97 32.43 18.79
C VAL A 86 -5.27 32.95 19.39
N THR A 87 -5.21 34.08 20.09
CA THR A 87 -6.40 34.75 20.63
C THR A 87 -7.26 35.34 19.51
N ALA A 88 -8.53 35.66 19.80
CA ALA A 88 -9.43 36.21 18.78
C ALA A 88 -8.90 37.54 18.20
N ASP A 89 -8.26 38.36 19.03
CA ASP A 89 -7.78 39.69 18.65
C ASP A 89 -6.57 39.61 17.72
N GLU A 90 -5.56 38.80 18.07
CA GLU A 90 -4.37 38.55 17.22
C GLU A 90 -4.74 37.96 15.84
N LYS A 91 -5.85 37.20 15.78
CA LYS A 91 -6.38 36.67 14.52
C LYS A 91 -6.98 37.77 13.63
N MET A 92 -7.61 38.78 14.22
CA MET A 92 -8.16 39.91 13.45
C MET A 92 -7.04 40.78 12.88
N ASP A 93 -6.00 41.04 13.67
CA ASP A 93 -4.84 41.84 13.24
C ASP A 93 -4.07 41.19 12.08
N THR A 94 -3.87 39.87 12.15
CA THR A 94 -3.25 39.10 11.06
C THR A 94 -4.10 39.11 9.78
N TRP A 95 -5.42 38.95 9.91
CA TRP A 95 -6.35 39.01 8.77
C TRP A 95 -6.34 40.39 8.06
N LEU A 96 -6.33 41.48 8.83
CA LEU A 96 -6.21 42.85 8.29
C LEU A 96 -4.92 43.03 7.49
N THR A 97 -3.81 42.49 7.99
CA THR A 97 -2.50 42.59 7.35
C THR A 97 -2.47 41.84 6.02
N GLU A 98 -2.93 40.59 6.00
CA GLU A 98 -2.97 39.75 4.79
C GLU A 98 -3.80 40.38 3.65
N MET A 99 -4.95 40.97 3.97
CA MET A 99 -5.85 41.62 2.99
C MET A 99 -5.26 42.88 2.36
N SER A 100 -4.33 43.55 3.04
CA SER A 100 -3.67 44.75 2.51
C SER A 100 -2.53 44.46 1.53
N SER A 101 -1.99 43.24 1.51
CA SER A 101 -0.77 42.89 0.77
C SER A 101 -0.96 42.60 -0.73
N CYS A 102 -2.20 42.43 -1.20
CA CYS A 102 -2.50 41.95 -2.56
C CYS A 102 -2.67 43.06 -3.63
N LEU A 103 -2.30 44.32 -3.34
CA LEU A 103 -2.55 45.48 -4.20
C LEU A 103 -1.29 46.03 -4.90
N GLN A 104 -0.22 45.25 -5.07
CA GLN A 104 0.94 45.67 -5.86
C GLN A 104 0.75 45.28 -7.34
N PRO A 105 0.64 46.25 -8.28
CA PRO A 105 0.55 45.96 -9.70
C PRO A 105 1.96 45.63 -10.26
N ASP A 106 2.13 44.40 -10.75
CA ASP A 106 3.25 44.02 -11.60
C ASP A 106 2.94 44.44 -13.05
N ASP A 107 3.61 45.49 -13.53
CA ASP A 107 3.56 45.94 -14.92
C ASP A 107 4.39 44.99 -15.81
N ALA A 108 3.70 44.08 -16.51
CA ALA A 108 4.30 43.24 -17.55
C ALA A 108 3.86 43.73 -18.94
N ASP A 109 4.76 44.45 -19.61
CA ASP A 109 4.62 44.87 -21.01
C ASP A 109 4.73 43.67 -21.96
N ASP A 110 3.60 43.23 -22.52
CA ASP A 110 3.55 42.29 -23.65
C ASP A 110 3.67 43.08 -24.97
N GLN A 111 4.79 42.92 -25.68
CA GLN A 111 4.96 43.46 -27.03
C GLN A 111 4.49 42.43 -28.06
N ASP A 112 3.31 42.67 -28.63
CA ASP A 112 2.80 41.96 -29.80
C ASP A 112 3.69 42.22 -31.04
N ILE A 113 4.23 41.15 -31.61
CA ILE A 113 4.97 41.16 -32.89
C ILE A 113 3.97 40.84 -34.01
N ASP A 114 3.51 41.89 -34.70
CA ASP A 114 2.73 41.77 -35.93
C ASP A 114 3.60 41.19 -37.07
N GLY A 115 3.35 39.93 -37.41
CA GLY A 115 3.95 39.24 -38.56
C GLY A 115 2.92 38.97 -39.65
N ASP A 116 2.84 39.86 -40.64
CA ASP A 116 2.04 39.69 -41.85
C ASP A 116 2.40 38.38 -42.60
N TYR A 117 1.50 37.40 -42.56
CA TYR A 117 1.59 36.19 -43.40
C TYR A 117 1.17 36.50 -44.84
N ARG A 118 2.15 36.68 -45.74
CA ARG A 118 1.90 36.71 -47.19
C ARG A 118 2.14 35.36 -47.84
N ALA A 119 1.07 34.62 -48.11
CA ALA A 119 1.12 33.42 -48.96
C ALA A 119 1.17 33.83 -50.45
N ILE A 120 2.36 34.13 -50.96
CA ILE A 120 2.56 34.45 -52.38
C ILE A 120 2.75 33.14 -53.15
N ASN A 121 1.66 32.50 -53.57
CA ASN A 121 1.74 31.41 -54.54
C ASN A 121 1.25 31.91 -55.91
N PRO A 122 2.14 32.12 -56.90
CA PRO A 122 1.73 32.61 -58.21
C PRO A 122 0.93 31.54 -59.00
N PRO A 123 0.02 31.96 -59.90
CA PRO A 123 -0.82 31.05 -60.67
C PRO A 123 0.01 30.13 -61.59
N THR A 124 -0.26 28.82 -61.54
CA THR A 124 0.46 27.79 -62.31
C THR A 124 -0.24 27.53 -63.65
N SER A 125 0.49 27.69 -64.75
CA SER A 125 0.04 27.41 -66.13
C SER A 125 0.41 25.98 -66.55
N PHE A 126 -0.53 25.26 -67.16
CA PHE A 126 -0.44 23.82 -67.47
C PHE A 126 0.50 23.46 -68.65
N ASP A 127 0.89 24.40 -69.51
CA ASP A 127 1.46 24.06 -70.84
C ASP A 127 2.94 24.43 -71.07
N LYS A 128 3.76 24.51 -70.02
CA LYS A 128 5.19 24.81 -70.17
C LYS A 128 6.02 23.54 -70.38
N LYS A 129 6.18 23.11 -71.65
CA LYS A 129 7.15 22.06 -72.02
C LYS A 129 8.58 22.51 -71.72
N LYS A 130 9.34 21.69 -70.99
CA LYS A 130 10.72 22.00 -70.59
C LYS A 130 11.66 21.97 -71.79
N THR A 131 12.51 22.98 -71.93
CA THR A 131 13.54 23.03 -72.98
C THR A 131 14.64 21.98 -72.73
N LEU A 132 15.40 21.59 -73.78
CA LEU A 132 16.52 20.64 -73.64
C LEU A 132 17.55 21.08 -72.60
N LYS A 133 17.86 22.38 -72.54
CA LYS A 133 18.74 22.99 -71.52
C LYS A 133 18.17 22.84 -70.11
N GLN A 134 16.85 23.04 -69.93
CA GLN A 134 16.18 22.82 -68.65
C GLN A 134 16.16 21.34 -68.24
N ARG A 135 16.00 20.40 -69.19
CA ARG A 135 16.09 18.95 -68.92
C ARG A 135 17.50 18.53 -68.49
N ARG A 136 18.55 19.06 -69.13
CA ARG A 136 19.96 18.83 -68.75
C ARG A 136 20.26 19.35 -67.34
N LYS A 137 19.91 20.61 -67.05
CA LYS A 137 20.09 21.23 -65.73
C LYS A 137 19.33 20.48 -64.62
N LEU A 138 18.14 19.96 -64.93
CA LEU A 138 17.35 19.13 -64.01
C LEU A 138 18.01 17.77 -63.75
N LYS A 139 18.61 17.14 -64.76
CA LYS A 139 19.36 15.88 -64.60
C LYS A 139 20.60 16.09 -63.74
N GLU A 140 21.36 17.15 -63.98
CA GLU A 140 22.53 17.54 -63.18
C GLU A 140 22.13 17.86 -61.72
N SER A 141 21.04 18.62 -61.52
CA SER A 141 20.50 18.90 -60.18
C SER A 141 20.08 17.64 -59.44
N LYS A 142 19.44 16.69 -60.12
CA LYS A 142 19.04 15.40 -59.50
C LYS A 142 20.26 14.55 -59.12
N ALA A 143 21.29 14.52 -59.96
CA ALA A 143 22.53 13.81 -59.67
C ALA A 143 23.23 14.41 -58.45
N LEU A 144 23.29 15.74 -58.36
CA LEU A 144 23.86 16.47 -57.23
C LEU A 144 23.05 16.22 -55.94
N GLU A 145 21.72 16.21 -56.03
CA GLU A 145 20.85 15.88 -54.90
C GLU A 145 21.07 14.44 -54.41
N LEU A 146 21.23 13.48 -55.32
CA LEU A 146 21.54 12.09 -54.98
C LEU A 146 22.90 11.99 -54.26
N GLN A 147 23.93 12.66 -54.77
CA GLN A 147 25.24 12.74 -54.11
C GLN A 147 25.14 13.35 -52.71
N ARG A 148 24.37 14.44 -52.55
CA ARG A 148 24.10 15.05 -51.23
C ARG A 148 23.41 14.08 -50.29
N LYS A 149 22.42 13.32 -50.77
CA LYS A 149 21.72 12.29 -49.97
C LYS A 149 22.68 11.18 -49.54
N MET A 150 23.55 10.71 -50.43
CA MET A 150 24.57 9.70 -50.09
C MET A 150 25.53 10.20 -49.00
N LEU A 151 26.04 11.43 -49.14
CA LEU A 151 26.88 12.07 -48.12
C LEU A 151 26.14 12.26 -46.79
N GLN A 152 24.84 12.60 -46.81
CA GLN A 152 24.04 12.67 -45.59
C GLN A 152 23.88 11.30 -44.93
N ILE A 153 23.69 10.24 -45.71
CA ILE A 153 23.62 8.86 -45.20
C ILE A 153 24.94 8.46 -44.55
N GLU A 154 26.08 8.74 -45.18
CA GLU A 154 27.41 8.47 -44.60
C GLU A 154 27.63 9.25 -43.30
N LYS A 155 27.28 10.54 -43.27
CA LYS A 155 27.33 11.35 -42.04
C LYS A 155 26.43 10.77 -40.94
N LYS A 156 25.23 10.27 -41.30
CA LYS A 156 24.33 9.60 -40.34
C LYS A 156 24.95 8.33 -39.79
N LYS A 157 25.55 7.47 -40.63
CA LYS A 157 26.25 6.25 -40.17
C LYS A 157 27.33 6.57 -39.13
N VAL A 158 28.15 7.60 -39.39
CA VAL A 158 29.16 8.07 -38.43
C VAL A 158 28.50 8.56 -37.13
N SER A 159 27.42 9.34 -37.22
CA SER A 159 26.68 9.79 -36.03
C SER A 159 26.08 8.62 -35.23
N ASP A 160 25.62 7.57 -35.91
CA ASP A 160 24.99 6.42 -35.28
C ASP A 160 26.03 5.56 -34.55
N LEU A 161 27.26 5.45 -35.08
CA LEU A 161 28.38 4.83 -34.35
C LEU A 161 28.63 5.50 -33.00
N TYR A 162 28.57 6.83 -32.93
CA TYR A 162 28.69 7.54 -31.64
C TYR A 162 27.49 7.28 -30.72
N LYS A 163 26.27 7.16 -31.27
CA LYS A 163 25.07 6.80 -30.49
C LYS A 163 25.12 5.38 -29.93
N LEU A 164 25.79 4.44 -30.61
CA LEU A 164 25.88 3.05 -30.13
C LEU A 164 26.44 2.99 -28.70
N LYS A 165 27.48 3.77 -28.37
CA LYS A 165 28.06 3.81 -27.02
C LYS A 165 27.05 4.31 -25.97
N LEU A 166 26.21 5.28 -26.34
CA LEU A 166 25.15 5.77 -25.46
C LEU A 166 24.07 4.70 -25.27
N LEU A 167 23.66 4.04 -26.36
CA LEU A 167 22.68 2.95 -26.32
C LEU A 167 23.17 1.76 -25.49
N THR A 168 24.44 1.37 -25.59
CA THR A 168 24.98 0.28 -24.75
C THR A 168 24.97 0.66 -23.28
N GLN A 169 25.38 1.89 -22.93
CA GLN A 169 25.31 2.37 -21.55
C GLN A 169 23.86 2.42 -21.02
N GLU A 170 22.90 2.78 -21.86
CA GLU A 170 21.48 2.74 -21.52
C GLU A 170 20.97 1.31 -21.30
N LEU A 171 21.39 0.37 -22.14
CA LEU A 171 21.07 -1.06 -22.00
C LEU A 171 21.65 -1.61 -20.70
N ASP A 172 22.94 -1.36 -20.41
CA ASP A 172 23.58 -1.80 -19.17
C ASP A 172 22.85 -1.27 -17.92
N LYS A 173 22.47 0.02 -17.93
CA LYS A 173 21.69 0.63 -16.83
C LYS A 173 20.31 -0.01 -16.70
N LYS A 174 19.64 -0.33 -17.81
CA LYS A 174 18.34 -1.01 -17.82
C LYS A 174 18.46 -2.42 -17.27
N ASP A 175 19.49 -3.15 -17.67
CA ASP A 175 19.75 -4.53 -17.25
C ASP A 175 20.07 -4.58 -15.74
N GLN A 176 20.95 -3.71 -15.25
CA GLN A 176 21.24 -3.57 -13.81
C GLN A 176 19.98 -3.24 -12.99
N LYS A 177 19.16 -2.29 -13.46
CA LYS A 177 17.89 -1.95 -12.81
C LYS A 177 16.93 -3.13 -12.82
N SER A 178 16.86 -3.87 -13.92
CA SER A 178 16.00 -5.04 -14.06
C SER A 178 16.43 -6.18 -13.11
N ALA A 179 17.72 -6.45 -13.01
CA ALA A 179 18.31 -7.44 -12.11
C ALA A 179 17.99 -7.10 -10.65
N ARG A 180 18.27 -5.85 -10.23
CA ARG A 180 17.93 -5.36 -8.89
C ARG A 180 16.43 -5.47 -8.59
N LEU A 181 15.56 -5.20 -9.56
CA LEU A 181 14.11 -5.37 -9.40
C LEU A 181 13.72 -6.84 -9.27
N GLN A 182 14.36 -7.75 -10.01
CA GLN A 182 14.11 -9.19 -9.90
C GLN A 182 14.53 -9.73 -8.54
N GLU A 183 15.71 -9.35 -8.04
CA GLU A 183 16.17 -9.69 -6.69
C GLU A 183 15.20 -9.20 -5.61
N ASN A 184 14.81 -7.92 -5.69
CA ASN A 184 13.82 -7.35 -4.77
C ASN A 184 12.46 -8.08 -4.85
N ARG A 185 12.03 -8.49 -6.05
CA ARG A 185 10.80 -9.29 -6.22
C ARG A 185 10.94 -10.68 -5.59
N ALA A 186 12.09 -11.32 -5.74
CA ALA A 186 12.38 -12.62 -5.13
C ALA A 186 12.39 -12.52 -3.60
N GLN A 187 13.14 -11.57 -3.03
CA GLN A 187 13.18 -11.30 -1.60
C GLN A 187 11.80 -10.96 -1.04
N ARG A 188 11.02 -10.13 -1.74
CA ARG A 188 9.63 -9.86 -1.38
C ARG A 188 8.81 -11.14 -1.37
N LYS A 189 8.86 -11.97 -2.41
CA LYS A 189 8.11 -13.25 -2.43
C LYS A 189 8.43 -14.13 -1.24
N ILE A 190 9.71 -14.23 -0.86
CA ILE A 190 10.15 -15.00 0.32
C ILE A 190 9.54 -14.41 1.60
N SER A 191 9.65 -13.08 1.81
CA SER A 191 9.06 -12.44 2.99
C SER A 191 7.53 -12.48 3.00
N MET A 192 6.88 -12.53 1.83
CA MET A 192 5.43 -12.65 1.72
C MET A 192 4.86 -13.96 2.27
N VAL A 193 5.66 -15.02 2.33
CA VAL A 193 5.22 -16.33 2.83
C VAL A 193 4.98 -16.31 4.34
N ASN A 194 5.84 -15.60 5.07
CA ASN A 194 5.80 -15.54 6.54
C ASN A 194 5.11 -14.29 7.08
N ARG A 195 4.85 -13.28 6.24
CA ARG A 195 4.19 -12.05 6.68
C ARG A 195 2.69 -12.25 6.91
N THR A 196 2.18 -11.45 7.83
CA THR A 196 0.73 -11.27 8.03
C THR A 196 0.13 -10.50 6.83
N LYS A 197 -1.01 -10.98 6.35
CA LYS A 197 -1.76 -10.37 5.24
C LYS A 197 -2.89 -9.53 5.81
N ARG A 198 -3.19 -8.42 5.14
CA ARG A 198 -4.34 -7.59 5.49
C ARG A 198 -5.63 -8.23 4.97
N LEU A 199 -6.39 -8.86 5.87
CA LEU A 199 -7.65 -9.53 5.56
C LEU A 199 -8.86 -8.58 5.53
N ASN A 200 -8.84 -7.51 6.34
CA ASN A 200 -9.92 -6.54 6.44
C ASN A 200 -9.40 -5.08 6.44
N ARG A 201 -10.26 -4.13 6.82
CA ARG A 201 -9.89 -2.71 6.90
C ARG A 201 -8.71 -2.48 7.84
N ASN A 202 -8.72 -3.14 9.00
CA ASN A 202 -7.74 -2.95 10.06
C ASN A 202 -6.43 -3.68 9.71
N LYS A 203 -5.31 -3.11 10.13
CA LYS A 203 -4.02 -3.77 10.03
C LYS A 203 -3.84 -4.67 11.26
N PHE A 204 -3.10 -5.76 11.10
CA PHE A 204 -2.63 -6.52 12.24
C PHE A 204 -1.56 -5.71 12.97
N GLU A 205 -1.74 -5.58 14.28
CA GLU A 205 -0.80 -4.96 15.21
C GLU A 205 -0.24 -6.07 16.11
N GLU A 206 1.07 -6.11 16.24
CA GLU A 206 1.73 -7.09 17.11
C GLU A 206 1.49 -6.71 18.57
N PRO A 207 1.13 -7.67 19.44
CA PRO A 207 0.99 -7.38 20.86
C PRO A 207 2.35 -7.06 21.48
N ASP A 208 2.33 -6.30 22.57
CA ASP A 208 3.52 -6.03 23.34
C ASP A 208 4.08 -7.32 23.98
N LEU A 209 5.40 -7.35 24.13
CA LEU A 209 6.09 -8.48 24.73
C LEU A 209 5.83 -8.49 26.24
N VAL A 210 5.45 -9.63 26.77
CA VAL A 210 5.35 -9.85 28.21
C VAL A 210 6.76 -10.16 28.74
N PHE A 211 7.25 -9.37 29.70
CA PHE A 211 8.58 -9.55 30.28
C PHE A 211 8.60 -9.15 31.77
N LYS A 212 9.59 -9.69 32.50
CA LYS A 212 9.87 -9.35 33.90
C LYS A 212 11.00 -8.35 34.00
N ARG A 213 10.91 -7.39 34.92
CA ARG A 213 12.02 -6.52 35.31
C ARG A 213 12.98 -7.27 36.23
N LYS A 214 14.21 -6.75 36.38
CA LYS A 214 15.27 -7.39 37.17
C LYS A 214 14.85 -7.74 38.61
N HIS A 215 14.03 -6.92 39.24
CA HIS A 215 13.56 -7.15 40.62
C HIS A 215 12.34 -8.07 40.72
N GLU A 216 11.66 -8.33 39.60
CA GLU A 216 10.49 -9.22 39.52
C GLU A 216 10.90 -10.67 39.19
N ILE A 217 12.13 -10.89 38.72
CA ILE A 217 12.68 -12.22 38.51
C ILE A 217 12.99 -12.83 39.87
N THR A 218 12.26 -13.88 40.23
CA THR A 218 12.44 -14.60 41.49
C THR A 218 13.19 -15.92 41.26
N GLY A 219 14.07 -16.30 42.19
CA GLY A 219 14.84 -17.56 42.14
C GLY A 219 14.11 -18.80 42.68
N ASN A 220 12.85 -18.66 43.15
CA ASN A 220 11.93 -19.79 43.40
C ASN A 220 10.62 -19.81 42.55
N LEU A 221 10.21 -20.99 42.05
CA LEU A 221 8.95 -21.20 41.32
C LEU A 221 7.70 -20.93 42.18
N ARG A 222 7.79 -21.08 43.50
CA ARG A 222 6.66 -20.82 44.41
C ARG A 222 6.27 -19.35 44.50
N SER A 223 7.21 -18.45 44.25
CA SER A 223 7.02 -17.00 44.25
C SER A 223 6.81 -16.42 42.85
N LEU A 224 6.68 -17.28 41.84
CA LEU A 224 6.47 -16.85 40.46
C LEU A 224 5.01 -16.41 40.27
N GLU A 225 4.83 -15.14 39.96
CA GLU A 225 3.54 -14.64 39.49
C GLU A 225 3.35 -15.02 38.02
N PRO A 226 2.20 -15.62 37.64
CA PRO A 226 1.88 -15.94 36.27
C PRO A 226 1.58 -14.65 35.48
N GLU A 227 2.21 -14.52 34.32
CA GLU A 227 2.09 -13.33 33.48
C GLU A 227 1.55 -13.69 32.09
N GLY A 228 0.91 -12.69 31.47
CA GLY A 228 0.35 -12.81 30.13
C GLY A 228 -1.00 -13.54 30.07
N ASN A 229 -1.64 -13.47 28.90
CA ASN A 229 -2.90 -14.14 28.65
C ASN A 229 -2.77 -15.07 27.44
N ILE A 230 -2.88 -16.38 27.70
CA ILE A 230 -2.76 -17.44 26.70
C ILE A 230 -3.81 -17.27 25.59
N LEU A 231 -5.04 -16.84 25.94
CA LEU A 231 -6.09 -16.65 24.96
C LEU A 231 -5.76 -15.51 23.98
N LEU A 232 -5.15 -14.43 24.47
CA LEU A 232 -4.69 -13.34 23.62
C LEU A 232 -3.56 -13.81 22.70
N ASP A 233 -2.56 -14.53 23.22
CA ASP A 233 -1.49 -15.10 22.40
C ASP A 233 -2.03 -16.00 21.27
N ARG A 234 -2.97 -16.89 21.58
CA ARG A 234 -3.62 -17.74 20.55
C ARG A 234 -4.42 -16.93 19.55
N PHE A 235 -5.12 -15.89 20.00
CA PHE A 235 -5.88 -15.00 19.15
C PHE A 235 -4.97 -14.24 18.17
N TYR A 236 -3.87 -13.65 18.66
CA TYR A 236 -2.87 -12.98 17.82
C TYR A 236 -2.14 -13.96 16.90
N SER A 237 -1.83 -15.18 17.35
CA SER A 237 -1.27 -16.24 16.49
C SER A 237 -2.22 -16.61 15.34
N MET A 238 -3.53 -16.71 15.59
CA MET A 238 -4.52 -16.98 14.54
C MET A 238 -4.61 -15.82 13.54
N GLN A 239 -4.50 -14.57 14.01
CA GLN A 239 -4.46 -13.39 13.14
C GLN A 239 -3.18 -13.32 12.32
N ARG A 240 -2.03 -13.56 12.96
CA ARG A 240 -0.72 -13.61 12.31
C ARG A 240 -0.68 -14.67 11.23
N ARG A 241 -1.35 -15.80 11.47
CA ARG A 241 -1.48 -16.88 10.51
C ARG A 241 -2.50 -16.65 9.38
N ASN A 242 -3.21 -15.53 9.41
CA ASN A 242 -4.30 -15.17 8.50
C ASN A 242 -5.51 -16.14 8.56
N ILE A 243 -5.74 -16.77 9.72
CA ILE A 243 -6.94 -17.57 9.97
C ILE A 243 -8.08 -16.64 10.38
N LEU A 244 -7.78 -15.68 11.26
CA LEU A 244 -8.73 -14.67 11.72
C LEU A 244 -8.33 -13.28 11.20
N PRO A 245 -9.29 -12.43 10.81
CA PRO A 245 -9.01 -11.03 10.51
C PRO A 245 -8.82 -10.21 11.81
N PRO A 246 -8.02 -9.13 11.80
CA PRO A 246 -7.85 -8.27 12.97
C PRO A 246 -9.10 -7.40 13.20
N THR A 247 -9.82 -7.62 14.29
CA THR A 247 -11.10 -6.95 14.57
C THR A 247 -11.03 -6.02 15.77
N VAL A 248 -11.82 -4.94 15.75
CA VAL A 248 -12.01 -4.05 16.90
C VAL A 248 -13.40 -4.29 17.48
N LYS A 249 -13.53 -4.18 18.81
CA LYS A 249 -14.82 -4.28 19.49
C LYS A 249 -15.79 -3.23 18.96
N GLN A 250 -16.88 -3.69 18.35
CA GLN A 250 -17.92 -2.80 17.86
C GLN A 250 -18.90 -2.49 18.99
N ASN A 251 -18.94 -1.22 19.41
CA ASN A 251 -19.95 -0.75 20.33
C ASN A 251 -21.31 -0.70 19.63
N LYS A 252 -22.38 -1.02 20.37
CA LYS A 252 -23.74 -0.92 19.84
C LYS A 252 -24.02 0.54 19.49
N THR A 253 -24.35 0.81 18.24
CA THR A 253 -24.78 2.14 17.83
C THR A 253 -26.12 2.46 18.48
N LYS A 254 -26.25 3.69 19.00
CA LYS A 254 -27.53 4.18 19.54
C LYS A 254 -28.51 4.24 18.37
N LYS A 255 -29.46 3.31 18.31
CA LYS A 255 -30.59 3.42 17.38
C LYS A 255 -31.38 4.68 17.72
N ALA A 256 -31.97 5.30 16.71
CA ALA A 256 -32.86 6.45 16.91
C ALA A 256 -33.90 6.13 17.99
N LYS A 257 -34.19 7.10 18.86
CA LYS A 257 -35.23 6.93 19.89
C LYS A 257 -36.57 6.75 19.18
N VAL A 258 -37.07 5.51 19.15
CA VAL A 258 -38.40 5.21 18.61
C VAL A 258 -39.42 5.65 19.65
N LYS A 259 -40.38 6.49 19.26
CA LYS A 259 -41.52 6.85 20.12
C LYS A 259 -42.26 5.56 20.49
N ARG A 260 -42.31 5.27 21.79
CA ARG A 260 -43.05 4.14 22.34
C ARG A 260 -44.41 4.65 22.79
N TYR A 261 -45.47 4.10 22.22
CA TYR A 261 -46.84 4.38 22.64
C TYR A 261 -47.33 3.24 23.51
N ILE A 262 -48.00 3.57 24.61
CA ILE A 262 -48.76 2.58 25.38
C ILE A 262 -49.95 2.19 24.52
N LYS A 263 -50.14 0.90 24.29
CA LYS A 263 -51.30 0.40 23.54
C LYS A 263 -52.57 0.82 24.30
N PRO A 264 -53.61 1.33 23.61
CA PRO A 264 -54.75 1.99 24.25
C PRO A 264 -55.44 1.17 25.34
N GLY A 265 -55.54 -0.16 25.20
CA GLY A 265 -56.13 -1.03 26.23
C GLY A 265 -55.32 -1.21 27.52
N PHE A 266 -54.10 -0.68 27.59
CA PHE A 266 -53.26 -0.65 28.80
C PHE A 266 -53.03 0.78 29.31
N ARG A 267 -53.73 1.77 28.75
CA ARG A 267 -53.74 3.11 29.30
C ARG A 267 -54.66 3.09 30.52
N ILE A 268 -54.07 3.15 31.71
CA ILE A 268 -54.83 3.36 32.94
C ILE A 268 -55.16 4.85 32.96
N ASP A 269 -56.42 5.19 32.77
CA ASP A 269 -56.90 6.54 32.98
C ASP A 269 -56.85 6.79 34.50
N ALA A 270 -55.87 7.59 34.93
CA ALA A 270 -55.80 8.03 36.32
C ALA A 270 -57.04 8.89 36.57
N ALA A 271 -58.06 8.31 37.21
CA ALA A 271 -59.20 9.04 37.73
C ALA A 271 -58.70 10.05 38.77
N VAL A 272 -59.04 11.32 38.54
CA VAL A 272 -58.82 12.46 39.44
C VAL A 272 -59.65 12.30 40.71
#